data_AF-K7F2N5-F1
#
_entry.id   AF-K7F2N5-F1
#
_cell.length_a   1.000
_cell.length_b   1.000
_cell.length_c   1.000
_cell.angle_alpha   90.00
_cell.angle_beta   90.00
_cell.angle_gamma   90.00
#
_symmetry.space_group_name_H-M   'P 1'
#
loop_
_entity.id
_entity.type
_entity.pdbx_description
1 polymer ?
#
loop_
_entity_poly.entity_id
_entity_poly.type
_entity_poly.pdbx_seq_one_letter_code
_entity_poly.pdbx_strand_id
1 'polypeptide(L)'
;MQCRGSGWSPNFGSLSPSPLTGQPWAVYILRKWDFGKYYVSNFSRDLLSKIWSDPLFSVQDLNAPLYRKVKALNQVRLLRIQLFHLKNMFKTCRLAKELLDSFDTVPGHLTEDLHLYSLNDLTATKKGELAPCLLELLKAGTLHVERCMLCQAKGFICEFCQKEDDVIFPFELNKCRTCEECKACYHKCCFKSGCCPRCERLQARRELLARQSMESYLSDYEDEAPQEVAAAT
;
A
#
# COMPACT_ATOMS: atom_id res chain seq x y z
N MET A 1 66.97 -15.17 29.41
CA MET A 1 66.92 -16.13 28.28
C MET A 1 65.71 -15.82 27.43
N GLN A 2 65.87 -15.96 26.11
CA GLN A 2 65.04 -15.40 25.04
C GLN A 2 63.56 -15.82 25.05
N CYS A 3 62.70 -14.90 24.61
CA CYS A 3 61.52 -15.22 23.82
C CYS A 3 61.59 -14.45 22.49
N ARG A 4 61.72 -15.20 21.39
CA ARG A 4 61.50 -14.76 20.00
C ARG A 4 59.99 -14.60 19.77
N GLY A 5 59.60 -13.72 18.84
CA GLY A 5 58.21 -13.68 18.39
C GLY A 5 57.83 -12.53 17.45
N SER A 6 58.48 -12.51 16.28
CA SER A 6 57.87 -12.22 14.97
C SER A 6 56.98 -10.97 14.81
N GLY A 7 57.55 -9.93 14.20
CA GLY A 7 56.86 -8.72 13.79
C GLY A 7 55.77 -8.98 12.75
N TRP A 8 54.56 -8.52 13.05
CA TRP A 8 53.48 -8.35 12.09
C TRP A 8 53.71 -7.04 11.34
N SER A 9 54.15 -7.11 10.09
CA SER A 9 54.02 -5.99 9.15
C SER A 9 52.63 -6.04 8.54
N PRO A 10 51.78 -5.01 8.67
CA PRO A 10 50.55 -4.96 7.92
C PRO A 10 50.93 -4.65 6.47
N ASN A 11 50.81 -5.67 5.62
CA ASN A 11 50.93 -5.54 4.18
C ASN A 11 49.73 -4.70 3.69
N PHE A 12 49.92 -3.38 3.58
CA PHE A 12 49.01 -2.52 2.83
C PHE A 12 49.18 -2.86 1.36
N GLY A 13 48.46 -3.91 0.92
CA GLY A 13 48.28 -4.20 -0.49
C GLY A 13 47.78 -2.94 -1.17
N SER A 14 48.60 -2.43 -2.08
CA SER A 14 48.29 -1.34 -2.98
C SER A 14 47.09 -1.74 -3.85
N LEU A 15 45.88 -1.40 -3.39
CA LEU A 15 44.69 -1.41 -4.20
C LEU A 15 44.85 -0.29 -5.22
N SER A 16 45.21 -0.66 -6.45
CA SER A 16 45.05 0.21 -7.60
C SER A 16 43.58 0.64 -7.69
N PRO A 17 43.28 1.93 -7.92
CA PRO A 17 41.91 2.35 -8.10
C PRO A 17 41.43 1.84 -9.46
N SER A 18 40.69 0.73 -9.45
CA SER A 18 39.86 0.32 -10.58
C SER A 18 38.97 1.51 -10.99
N PRO A 19 38.58 1.68 -12.27
CA PRO A 19 37.77 2.81 -12.69
C PRO A 19 36.42 2.75 -11.96
N LEU A 20 36.28 3.57 -10.91
CA LEU A 20 35.12 3.58 -10.03
C LEU A 20 33.96 4.23 -10.79
N THR A 21 33.16 3.41 -11.46
CA THR A 21 31.86 3.82 -11.98
C THR A 21 30.98 4.23 -10.81
N GLY A 22 30.75 5.53 -10.62
CA GLY A 22 29.90 6.02 -9.53
C GLY A 22 28.49 5.43 -9.61
N GLN A 23 27.85 5.28 -8.45
CA GLN A 23 26.49 4.72 -8.33
C GLN A 23 25.54 5.74 -7.69
N PRO A 24 24.25 5.74 -8.08
CA PRO A 24 23.23 6.48 -7.35
C PRO A 24 23.10 5.96 -5.92
N TRP A 25 23.15 6.86 -4.94
CA TRP A 25 23.01 6.47 -3.53
C TRP A 25 21.55 6.59 -3.10
N ALA A 26 20.98 5.49 -2.58
CA ALA A 26 19.56 5.36 -2.23
C ALA A 26 19.02 6.53 -1.38
N VAL A 27 19.80 7.00 -0.41
CA VAL A 27 19.42 8.10 0.48
C VAL A 27 19.22 9.43 -0.27
N TYR A 28 20.06 9.72 -1.27
CA TYR A 28 19.94 10.95 -2.07
C TYR A 28 18.73 10.91 -3.01
N ILE A 29 18.44 9.73 -3.59
CA ILE A 29 17.24 9.52 -4.40
C ILE A 29 15.99 9.81 -3.56
N LEU A 30 15.89 9.21 -2.37
CA LEU A 30 14.69 9.30 -1.56
C LEU A 30 14.51 10.67 -0.88
N ARG A 31 15.59 11.35 -0.51
CA ARG A 31 15.51 12.67 0.15
C ARG A 31 15.43 13.83 -0.83
N LYS A 32 16.22 13.79 -1.90
CA LYS A 32 16.41 14.92 -2.82
C LYS A 32 15.93 14.65 -4.26
N TRP A 33 15.49 13.44 -4.57
CA TRP A 33 15.25 13.01 -5.95
C TRP A 33 16.49 13.12 -6.84
N ASP A 34 17.66 12.92 -6.24
CA ASP A 34 18.95 13.04 -6.91
C ASP A 34 19.48 11.65 -7.29
N PHE A 35 19.78 11.47 -8.57
CA PHE A 35 20.31 10.23 -9.13
C PHE A 35 21.73 10.45 -9.69
N GLY A 36 22.41 11.50 -9.21
CA GLY A 36 23.84 11.70 -9.43
C GLY A 36 24.61 10.46 -9.00
N LYS A 37 25.69 10.19 -9.73
CA LYS A 37 26.60 9.09 -9.42
C LYS A 37 27.61 9.57 -8.39
N TYR A 38 27.66 8.91 -7.24
CA TYR A 38 28.59 9.23 -6.17
C TYR A 38 29.63 8.11 -6.02
N TYR A 39 30.80 8.49 -5.54
CA TYR A 39 31.81 7.52 -5.12
C TYR A 39 31.34 6.85 -3.83
N VAL A 40 31.28 5.52 -3.87
CA VAL A 40 30.88 4.67 -2.75
C VAL A 40 31.93 3.58 -2.57
N SER A 41 32.02 3.02 -1.36
CA SER A 41 32.90 1.86 -1.11
C SER A 41 32.52 0.68 -2.01
N ASN A 42 33.48 -0.22 -2.29
CA ASN A 42 33.21 -1.45 -3.06
C ASN A 42 32.08 -2.27 -2.42
N PHE A 43 32.10 -2.41 -1.09
CA PHE A 43 31.04 -3.09 -0.35
C PHE A 43 29.67 -2.45 -0.58
N SER A 44 29.56 -1.13 -0.46
CA SER A 44 28.31 -0.40 -0.68
C SER A 44 27.82 -0.52 -2.11
N ARG A 45 28.72 -0.48 -3.11
CA ARG A 45 28.37 -0.71 -4.51
C ARG A 45 27.77 -2.11 -4.68
N ASP A 46 28.47 -3.13 -4.19
CA ASP A 46 28.06 -4.52 -4.37
C ASP A 46 26.74 -4.81 -3.64
N LEU A 47 26.52 -4.17 -2.48
CA LEU A 47 25.24 -4.20 -1.77
C LEU A 47 24.12 -3.54 -2.58
N LEU A 48 24.32 -2.32 -3.07
CA LEU A 48 23.33 -1.58 -3.87
C LEU A 48 22.94 -2.34 -5.14
N SER A 49 23.90 -3.01 -5.79
CA SER A 49 23.65 -3.87 -6.94
C SER A 49 22.76 -5.06 -6.60
N LYS A 50 22.94 -5.67 -5.41
CA LYS A 50 22.14 -6.82 -4.98
C LYS A 50 20.69 -6.43 -4.67
N ILE A 51 20.49 -5.31 -4.00
CA ILE A 51 19.15 -4.85 -3.59
C ILE A 51 18.44 -3.97 -4.63
N TRP A 52 19.00 -3.86 -5.84
CA TRP A 52 18.56 -2.87 -6.83
C TRP A 52 17.09 -3.02 -7.21
N SER A 53 16.64 -4.28 -7.33
CA SER A 53 15.27 -4.64 -7.69
C SER A 53 14.41 -5.00 -6.48
N ASP A 54 14.97 -4.99 -5.27
CA ASP A 54 14.26 -5.39 -4.06
C ASP A 54 13.35 -4.24 -3.59
N PRO A 55 12.05 -4.48 -3.36
CA PRO A 55 11.11 -3.45 -2.92
C PRO A 55 11.29 -3.17 -1.42
N LEU A 56 12.28 -2.35 -1.08
CA LEU A 56 12.67 -2.08 0.32
C LEU A 56 12.30 -0.68 0.81
N PHE A 57 11.96 0.24 -0.09
CA PHE A 57 11.87 1.66 0.25
C PHE A 57 10.41 2.14 0.26
N SER A 58 9.86 2.33 1.46
CA SER A 58 8.55 3.00 1.62
C SER A 58 8.70 4.52 1.49
N VAL A 59 8.28 5.10 0.36
CA VAL A 59 8.40 6.56 0.15
C VAL A 59 7.54 7.34 1.13
N GLN A 60 6.39 6.79 1.55
CA GLN A 60 5.50 7.43 2.51
C GLN A 60 6.19 7.60 3.87
N ASP A 61 6.85 6.57 4.37
CA ASP A 61 7.48 6.57 5.68
C ASP A 61 8.82 7.33 5.67
N LEU A 62 9.55 7.28 4.55
CA LEU A 62 10.86 7.91 4.42
C LEU A 62 10.77 9.41 4.08
N ASN A 63 9.86 9.81 3.18
CA ASN A 63 9.73 11.20 2.71
C ASN A 63 8.39 11.44 1.97
N ALA A 64 7.25 11.39 2.67
CA ALA A 64 5.94 11.67 2.07
C ALA A 64 5.84 12.96 1.23
N PRO A 65 6.48 14.10 1.59
CA PRO A 65 6.48 15.31 0.77
C PRO A 65 7.03 15.13 -0.66
N LEU A 66 7.82 14.09 -0.91
CA LEU A 66 8.39 13.79 -2.22
C LEU A 66 7.31 13.59 -3.29
N TYR A 67 6.18 12.97 -2.93
CA TYR A 67 5.04 12.82 -3.84
C TYR A 67 4.48 14.17 -4.31
N ARG A 68 4.57 15.24 -3.51
CA ARG A 68 4.10 16.56 -3.94
C ARG A 68 5.15 17.28 -4.79
N LYS A 69 6.42 17.06 -4.51
CA LYS A 69 7.56 17.72 -5.18
C LYS A 69 7.83 17.14 -6.57
N VAL A 70 7.65 15.83 -6.75
CA VAL A 70 8.01 15.12 -7.98
C VAL A 70 6.75 14.65 -8.71
N LYS A 71 6.38 15.37 -9.78
CA LYS A 71 5.16 15.07 -10.57
C LYS A 71 5.15 13.65 -11.14
N ALA A 72 6.27 13.18 -11.70
CA ALA A 72 6.38 11.84 -12.27
C ALA A 72 6.13 10.73 -11.22
N LEU A 73 6.67 10.91 -10.01
CA LEU A 73 6.45 9.97 -8.91
C LEU A 73 5.00 10.00 -8.42
N ASN A 74 4.39 11.19 -8.34
CA ASN A 74 2.97 11.29 -7.99
C ASN A 74 2.09 10.59 -9.04
N GLN A 75 2.41 10.75 -10.32
CA GLN A 75 1.69 10.09 -11.41
C GLN A 75 1.75 8.56 -11.23
N VAL A 76 2.93 8.00 -11.02
CA VAL A 76 3.10 6.56 -10.74
C VAL A 76 2.32 6.15 -9.50
N ARG A 77 2.39 6.92 -8.40
CA ARG A 77 1.61 6.64 -7.18
C ARG A 77 0.11 6.55 -7.47
N LEU A 78 -0.45 7.51 -8.22
CA LEU A 78 -1.87 7.50 -8.56
C LEU A 78 -2.24 6.27 -9.40
N LEU A 79 -1.44 5.95 -10.43
CA LEU A 79 -1.64 4.74 -11.24
C LEU A 79 -1.61 3.47 -10.38
N ARG A 80 -0.66 3.35 -9.45
CA ARG A 80 -0.56 2.20 -8.53
C ARG A 80 -1.78 2.06 -7.63
N ILE A 81 -2.32 3.17 -7.12
CA ILE A 81 -3.58 3.14 -6.34
C ILE A 81 -4.73 2.57 -7.18
N GLN A 82 -4.83 2.99 -8.44
CA GLN A 82 -5.87 2.49 -9.35
C GLN A 82 -5.70 1.00 -9.65
N LEU A 83 -4.47 0.58 -9.97
CA LEU A 83 -4.14 -0.82 -10.25
C LEU A 83 -4.36 -1.71 -9.03
N PHE A 84 -4.05 -1.26 -7.82
CA PHE A 84 -4.34 -1.98 -6.59
C PHE A 84 -5.83 -2.29 -6.44
N HIS A 85 -6.68 -1.30 -6.65
CA HIS A 85 -8.13 -1.49 -6.59
C HIS A 85 -8.63 -2.43 -7.69
N LEU A 86 -8.14 -2.29 -8.92
CA LEU A 86 -8.48 -3.18 -10.03
C LEU A 86 -8.04 -4.63 -9.77
N LYS A 87 -6.79 -4.85 -9.34
CA LYS A 87 -6.26 -6.20 -9.05
C LYS A 87 -7.10 -6.90 -7.97
N ASN A 88 -7.50 -6.18 -6.92
CA ASN A 88 -8.37 -6.72 -5.88
C ASN A 88 -9.76 -7.11 -6.39
N MET A 89 -10.34 -6.33 -7.31
CA MET A 89 -11.59 -6.71 -7.98
C MET A 89 -11.41 -7.97 -8.83
N PHE A 90 -10.33 -8.05 -9.60
CA PHE A 90 -10.07 -9.16 -10.51
C PHE A 90 -9.78 -10.48 -9.78
N LYS A 91 -9.11 -10.43 -8.62
CA LYS A 91 -8.94 -11.61 -7.73
C LYS A 91 -10.26 -12.29 -7.38
N THR A 92 -11.38 -11.57 -7.43
CA THR A 92 -12.73 -12.10 -7.13
C THR A 92 -13.65 -12.13 -8.37
N CYS A 93 -13.09 -12.01 -9.57
CA CYS A 93 -13.80 -12.09 -10.84
C CYS A 93 -13.30 -13.28 -11.66
N ARG A 94 -14.14 -14.30 -11.84
CA ARG A 94 -13.80 -15.51 -12.61
C ARG A 94 -13.51 -15.27 -14.11
N LEU A 95 -13.92 -14.12 -14.65
CA LEU A 95 -13.73 -13.75 -16.06
C LEU A 95 -12.44 -12.92 -16.29
N ALA A 96 -11.70 -12.59 -15.23
CA ALA A 96 -10.54 -11.70 -15.30
C ALA A 96 -9.20 -12.45 -15.25
N LYS A 97 -9.18 -13.77 -15.46
CA LYS A 97 -7.98 -14.61 -15.27
C LYS A 97 -6.81 -14.16 -16.17
N GLU A 98 -7.04 -14.06 -17.48
CA GLU A 98 -6.02 -13.62 -18.44
C GLU A 98 -5.55 -12.18 -18.17
N LEU A 99 -6.43 -11.34 -17.64
CA LEU A 99 -6.11 -9.98 -17.26
C LEU A 99 -5.23 -9.93 -16.00
N LEU A 100 -5.45 -10.82 -15.03
CA LEU A 100 -4.54 -10.96 -13.88
C LEU A 100 -3.14 -11.39 -14.34
N ASP A 101 -3.02 -12.30 -15.30
CA ASP A 101 -1.73 -12.71 -15.86
C ASP A 101 -0.98 -11.50 -16.46
N SER A 102 -1.69 -10.56 -17.09
CA SER A 102 -1.10 -9.31 -17.59
C SER A 102 -0.59 -8.40 -16.45
N PHE A 103 -1.25 -8.40 -15.28
CA PHE A 103 -0.81 -7.63 -14.11
C PHE A 103 0.46 -8.22 -13.46
N ASP A 104 0.73 -9.50 -13.68
CA ASP A 104 1.93 -10.17 -13.16
C ASP A 104 3.16 -10.00 -14.08
N THR A 105 3.00 -9.31 -15.22
CA THR A 105 4.12 -8.89 -16.08
C THR A 105 4.99 -7.79 -15.44
N VAL A 106 4.43 -7.06 -14.48
CA VAL A 106 5.16 -6.10 -13.65
C VAL A 106 5.41 -6.70 -12.26
N PRO A 107 6.48 -6.29 -11.57
CA PRO A 107 6.73 -6.72 -10.19
C PRO A 107 5.50 -6.56 -9.29
N GLY A 108 5.16 -7.62 -8.54
CA GLY A 108 3.90 -7.70 -7.77
C GLY A 108 3.69 -6.51 -6.83
N HIS A 109 4.75 -6.04 -6.14
CA HIS A 109 4.69 -4.90 -5.22
C HIS A 109 4.17 -3.62 -5.87
N LEU A 110 4.32 -3.44 -7.20
CA LEU A 110 3.79 -2.26 -7.90
C LEU A 110 2.26 -2.23 -7.93
N THR A 111 1.62 -3.40 -7.89
CA THR A 111 0.16 -3.55 -7.96
C THR A 111 -0.48 -3.95 -6.62
N GLU A 112 0.32 -4.32 -5.62
CA GLU A 112 -0.19 -4.84 -4.34
C GLU A 112 0.15 -3.92 -3.15
N ASP A 113 1.30 -3.26 -3.19
CA ASP A 113 1.71 -2.27 -2.18
C ASP A 113 1.69 -0.88 -2.79
N LEU A 114 1.25 0.14 -2.04
CA LEU A 114 1.09 1.50 -2.61
C LEU A 114 2.35 2.36 -2.47
N HIS A 115 3.18 2.07 -1.47
CA HIS A 115 4.24 2.96 -1.03
C HIS A 115 5.64 2.36 -1.12
N LEU A 116 5.74 1.06 -1.39
CA LEU A 116 6.99 0.32 -1.46
C LEU A 116 7.59 0.41 -2.88
N TYR A 117 8.87 0.74 -2.98
CA TYR A 117 9.59 0.86 -4.25
C TYR A 117 10.97 0.21 -4.13
N SER A 118 11.48 -0.30 -5.25
CA SER A 118 12.89 -0.62 -5.45
C SER A 118 13.67 0.57 -6.04
N LEU A 119 15.00 0.50 -6.04
CA LEU A 119 15.83 1.51 -6.73
C LEU A 119 15.59 1.50 -8.24
N ASN A 120 15.30 0.32 -8.80
CA ASN A 120 14.94 0.18 -10.19
C ASN A 120 13.65 0.95 -10.52
N ASP A 121 12.61 0.83 -9.69
CA ASP A 121 11.32 1.50 -9.93
C ASP A 121 11.46 3.02 -9.88
N LEU A 122 12.22 3.54 -8.92
CA LEU A 122 12.47 4.98 -8.78
C LEU A 122 13.26 5.50 -9.98
N THR A 123 14.21 4.71 -10.48
CA THR A 123 14.99 5.03 -11.68
C THR A 123 14.12 5.00 -12.93
N ALA A 124 13.31 3.96 -13.13
CA ALA A 124 12.36 3.85 -14.24
C ALA A 124 11.31 4.97 -14.21
N THR A 125 10.87 5.38 -13.01
CA THR A 125 10.00 6.55 -12.81
C THR A 125 10.68 7.84 -13.27
N LYS A 126 11.95 8.05 -12.91
CA LYS A 126 12.72 9.22 -13.36
C LYS A 126 12.92 9.22 -14.88
N LYS A 127 13.18 8.06 -15.48
CA LYS A 127 13.33 7.92 -16.93
C LYS A 127 12.01 8.07 -17.70
N GLY A 128 10.87 8.00 -17.01
CA GLY A 128 9.55 8.07 -17.64
C GLY A 128 9.07 6.75 -18.26
N GLU A 129 9.72 5.64 -17.94
CA GLU A 129 9.44 4.31 -18.51
C GLU A 129 8.32 3.58 -17.75
N LEU A 130 8.23 3.80 -16.44
CA LEU A 130 7.28 3.06 -15.59
C LEU A 130 5.82 3.49 -15.79
N ALA A 131 5.56 4.79 -15.90
CA ALA A 131 4.19 5.30 -15.98
C ALA A 131 3.42 4.81 -17.24
N PRO A 132 4.00 4.81 -18.46
CA PRO A 132 3.35 4.22 -19.63
C PRO A 132 2.98 2.75 -19.44
N CYS A 133 3.88 1.94 -18.88
CA CYS A 133 3.62 0.52 -18.61
C CYS A 133 2.40 0.32 -17.69
N LEU A 134 2.34 1.07 -16.57
CA LEU A 134 1.21 1.01 -15.65
C LEU A 134 -0.10 1.54 -16.27
N LEU A 135 -0.01 2.53 -17.16
CA LEU A 135 -1.16 3.09 -17.85
C LEU A 135 -1.82 2.09 -18.80
N GLU A 136 -1.03 1.26 -19.50
CA GLU A 136 -1.59 0.21 -20.37
C GLU A 136 -2.36 -0.85 -19.56
N LEU A 137 -1.83 -1.26 -18.40
CA LEU A 137 -2.56 -2.15 -17.48
C LEU A 137 -3.85 -1.51 -16.97
N LEU A 138 -3.82 -0.21 -16.66
CA LEU A 138 -5.00 0.54 -16.22
C LEU A 138 -6.07 0.58 -17.31
N LYS A 139 -5.69 0.83 -18.57
CA LYS A 139 -6.63 0.83 -19.71
C LYS A 139 -7.26 -0.55 -19.92
N ALA A 140 -6.46 -1.61 -19.90
CA ALA A 140 -6.98 -2.98 -20.02
C ALA A 140 -7.93 -3.32 -18.86
N GLY A 141 -7.55 -2.92 -17.64
CA GLY A 141 -8.35 -3.09 -16.43
C GLY A 141 -9.70 -2.38 -16.48
N THR A 142 -9.69 -1.10 -16.81
CA THR A 142 -10.91 -0.27 -16.93
C THR A 142 -11.85 -0.81 -18.00
N LEU A 143 -11.32 -1.16 -19.18
CA LEU A 143 -12.10 -1.77 -20.26
C LEU A 143 -12.78 -3.07 -19.83
N HIS A 144 -12.10 -3.91 -19.04
CA HIS A 144 -12.71 -5.13 -18.51
C HIS A 144 -13.84 -4.80 -17.53
N VAL A 145 -13.65 -3.85 -16.62
CA VAL A 145 -14.71 -3.44 -15.68
C VAL A 145 -15.95 -2.96 -16.45
N GLU A 146 -15.78 -2.14 -17.48
CA GLU A 146 -16.88 -1.66 -18.33
C GLU A 146 -17.68 -2.78 -18.99
N ARG A 147 -17.01 -3.86 -19.42
CA ARG A 147 -17.64 -4.94 -20.19
C ARG A 147 -18.10 -6.14 -19.34
N CYS A 148 -17.64 -6.25 -18.10
CA CYS A 148 -17.86 -7.41 -17.26
C CYS A 148 -18.93 -7.15 -16.21
N MET A 149 -20.09 -7.78 -16.36
CA MET A 149 -21.21 -7.65 -15.41
C MET A 149 -20.84 -8.05 -13.96
N LEU A 150 -19.91 -8.99 -13.78
CA LEU A 150 -19.44 -9.40 -12.44
C LEU A 150 -18.60 -8.30 -11.78
N CYS A 151 -17.86 -7.52 -12.56
CA CYS A 151 -17.10 -6.38 -12.07
C CYS A 151 -18.01 -5.17 -11.85
N GLN A 152 -18.97 -4.94 -12.75
CA GLN A 152 -19.98 -3.88 -12.60
C GLN A 152 -20.78 -4.04 -11.30
N ALA A 153 -21.19 -5.26 -10.97
CA ALA A 153 -21.91 -5.56 -9.72
C ALA A 153 -21.11 -5.29 -8.43
N LYS A 154 -19.79 -5.07 -8.53
CA LYS A 154 -18.92 -4.70 -7.39
C LYS A 154 -18.77 -3.18 -7.23
N GLY A 155 -19.38 -2.39 -8.11
CA GLY A 155 -19.41 -0.94 -7.98
C GLY A 155 -20.20 -0.48 -6.76
N PHE A 156 -20.04 0.78 -6.41
CA PHE A 156 -20.73 1.39 -5.26
C PHE A 156 -21.75 2.41 -5.75
N ILE A 157 -22.91 2.43 -5.08
CA ILE A 157 -23.87 3.53 -5.18
C ILE A 157 -23.57 4.49 -4.03
N CYS A 158 -23.41 5.77 -4.34
CA CYS A 158 -23.08 6.76 -3.32
C CYS A 158 -24.26 6.99 -2.38
N GLU A 159 -24.09 6.68 -1.10
CA GLU A 159 -25.18 6.73 -0.11
C GLU A 159 -25.76 8.14 0.13
N PHE A 160 -25.00 9.19 -0.17
CA PHE A 160 -25.44 10.56 0.01
C PHE A 160 -26.39 11.05 -1.08
N CYS A 161 -26.10 10.70 -2.35
CA CYS A 161 -26.90 11.16 -3.48
C CYS A 161 -27.85 10.10 -4.03
N GLN A 162 -27.64 8.83 -3.67
CA GLN A 162 -28.49 7.69 -4.04
C GLN A 162 -28.80 7.64 -5.55
N LYS A 163 -27.83 8.07 -6.37
CA LYS A 163 -27.95 8.02 -7.84
C LYS A 163 -27.51 6.64 -8.30
N GLU A 164 -28.46 5.78 -8.63
CA GLU A 164 -28.20 4.40 -9.04
C GLU A 164 -27.52 4.34 -10.42
N ASP A 165 -27.79 5.32 -11.29
CA ASP A 165 -27.21 5.41 -12.63
C ASP A 165 -25.72 5.83 -12.64
N ASP A 166 -25.18 6.34 -11.53
CA ASP A 166 -23.81 6.83 -11.40
C ASP A 166 -23.01 5.93 -10.45
N VAL A 167 -22.75 4.71 -10.91
CA VAL A 167 -21.95 3.71 -10.19
C VAL A 167 -20.50 4.15 -10.15
N ILE A 168 -19.93 4.20 -8.93
CA ILE A 168 -18.55 4.60 -8.70
C ILE A 168 -17.68 3.43 -8.28
N PHE A 169 -16.42 3.48 -8.72
CA PHE A 169 -15.42 2.46 -8.38
C PHE A 169 -14.23 3.06 -7.63
N PRO A 170 -13.61 2.33 -6.69
CA PRO A 170 -12.49 2.83 -5.90
C PRO A 170 -11.28 3.31 -6.73
N PHE A 171 -11.09 2.80 -7.95
CA PHE A 171 -10.02 3.23 -8.86
C PHE A 171 -10.33 4.55 -9.59
N GLU A 172 -11.55 5.08 -9.51
CA GLU A 172 -11.94 6.35 -10.13
C GLU A 172 -11.60 7.54 -9.21
N LEU A 173 -10.29 7.71 -8.98
CA LEU A 173 -9.74 8.69 -8.01
C LEU A 173 -10.16 10.13 -8.27
N ASN A 174 -10.74 10.46 -9.42
CA ASN A 174 -11.26 11.79 -9.73
C ASN A 174 -12.73 11.97 -9.33
N LYS A 175 -13.54 10.92 -9.37
CA LYS A 175 -14.98 10.96 -9.10
C LYS A 175 -15.29 10.69 -7.62
N CYS A 176 -14.62 9.70 -7.03
CA CYS A 176 -14.95 9.23 -5.69
C CYS A 176 -13.80 9.36 -4.70
N ARG A 177 -14.16 9.22 -3.42
CA ARG A 177 -13.26 9.05 -2.28
C ARG A 177 -13.71 7.80 -1.52
N THR A 178 -12.74 7.01 -1.11
CA THR A 178 -12.95 5.79 -0.34
C THR A 178 -12.75 6.07 1.15
N CYS A 179 -13.65 5.57 1.99
CA CYS A 179 -13.49 5.61 3.44
C CYS A 179 -12.33 4.70 3.86
N GLU A 180 -11.41 5.22 4.67
CA GLU A 180 -10.23 4.47 5.10
C GLU A 180 -10.57 3.33 6.07
N GLU A 181 -11.67 3.43 6.81
CA GLU A 181 -12.14 2.42 7.75
C GLU A 181 -12.94 1.31 7.06
N CYS A 182 -14.11 1.64 6.52
CA CYS A 182 -15.05 0.64 5.97
C CYS A 182 -14.87 0.33 4.48
N LYS A 183 -13.96 1.03 3.79
CA LYS A 183 -13.70 0.90 2.35
C LYS A 183 -14.89 1.19 1.42
N ALA A 184 -15.97 1.78 1.94
CA ALA A 184 -17.08 2.25 1.11
C ALA A 184 -16.67 3.47 0.28
N CYS A 185 -17.19 3.58 -0.94
CA CYS A 185 -16.90 4.68 -1.86
C CYS A 185 -18.05 5.67 -1.92
N TYR A 186 -17.70 6.96 -1.98
CA TYR A 186 -18.65 8.06 -2.11
C TYR A 186 -18.13 9.08 -3.12
N HIS A 187 -19.01 9.83 -3.77
CA HIS A 187 -18.58 10.96 -4.59
C HIS A 187 -17.76 11.96 -3.77
N LYS A 188 -16.71 12.53 -4.38
CA LYS A 188 -15.88 13.55 -3.72
C LYS A 188 -16.69 14.76 -3.27
N CYS A 189 -17.68 15.17 -4.07
CA CYS A 189 -18.55 16.29 -3.76
C CYS A 189 -19.56 15.96 -2.63
N CYS A 190 -19.87 14.69 -2.40
CA CYS A 190 -20.78 14.26 -1.33
C CYS A 190 -20.05 14.08 0.00
N PHE A 191 -18.83 13.53 -0.01
CA PHE A 191 -18.08 13.19 1.19
C PHE A 191 -17.27 14.37 1.76
N LYS A 192 -17.96 15.38 2.29
CA LYS A 192 -17.35 16.63 2.79
C LYS A 192 -17.04 16.65 4.29
N SER A 193 -17.89 16.02 5.11
CA SER A 193 -17.88 16.16 6.58
C SER A 193 -16.92 15.22 7.31
N GLY A 194 -16.22 14.32 6.62
CA GLY A 194 -15.35 13.32 7.25
C GLY A 194 -16.09 12.20 7.99
N CYS A 195 -17.35 12.41 8.35
CA CYS A 195 -18.23 11.40 8.93
C CYS A 195 -18.72 10.43 7.84
N CYS A 196 -18.40 9.15 8.01
CA CYS A 196 -18.88 8.09 7.13
C CYS A 196 -20.19 7.50 7.68
N PRO A 197 -21.33 7.61 6.95
CA PRO A 197 -22.63 7.16 7.46
C PRO A 197 -22.64 5.65 7.73
N ARG A 198 -21.91 4.88 6.92
CA ARG A 198 -21.74 3.44 7.13
C ARG A 198 -20.95 3.12 8.40
N CYS A 199 -19.90 3.89 8.71
CA CYS A 199 -19.13 3.69 9.94
C CYS A 199 -19.96 4.06 11.17
N GLU A 200 -20.73 5.13 11.11
CA GLU A 200 -21.64 5.55 12.18
C GLU A 200 -22.68 4.46 12.50
N ARG A 201 -23.35 3.90 11.48
CA ARG A 201 -24.26 2.76 11.67
C ARG A 201 -23.56 1.53 12.24
N LEU A 202 -22.33 1.24 11.78
CA LEU A 202 -21.58 0.09 12.27
C LEU A 202 -21.18 0.27 13.73
N GLN A 203 -20.81 1.48 14.14
CA GLN A 203 -20.46 1.82 15.51
C GLN A 203 -21.69 1.75 16.42
N ALA A 204 -22.80 2.39 16.06
CA ALA A 204 -24.05 2.32 16.82
C ALA A 204 -24.52 0.87 17.03
N ARG A 205 -24.40 0.03 16.01
CA ARG A 205 -24.70 -1.41 16.12
C ARG A 205 -23.77 -2.13 17.10
N ARG A 206 -22.47 -1.82 17.10
CA ARG A 206 -21.51 -2.41 18.05
C ARG A 206 -21.81 -2.00 19.49
N GLU A 207 -22.14 -0.74 19.70
CA GLU A 207 -22.49 -0.20 21.03
C GLU A 207 -23.76 -0.86 21.58
N LEU A 208 -24.78 -1.06 20.74
CA LEU A 208 -26.01 -1.76 21.12
C LEU A 208 -25.75 -3.21 21.53
N LEU A 209 -24.94 -3.94 20.77
CA LEU A 209 -24.56 -5.32 21.10
C LEU A 209 -23.73 -5.39 22.39
N ALA A 210 -22.84 -4.43 22.62
CA ALA A 210 -22.07 -4.35 23.85
C ALA A 210 -22.96 -4.08 25.07
N ARG A 211 -23.97 -3.19 24.94
CA ARG A 211 -24.98 -2.96 25.98
C ARG A 211 -25.82 -4.20 26.26
N GLN A 212 -26.27 -4.92 25.24
CA GLN A 212 -27.07 -6.13 25.42
C GLN A 212 -26.27 -7.24 26.10
N SER A 213 -25.00 -7.42 25.70
CA SER A 213 -24.08 -8.33 26.39
C SER A 213 -23.78 -7.89 27.82
N MET A 214 -23.89 -6.58 28.10
CA MET A 214 -23.68 -6.01 29.42
C MET A 214 -24.87 -6.28 30.36
N GLU A 215 -26.07 -6.08 29.83
CA GLU A 215 -27.32 -6.35 30.55
C GLU A 215 -27.51 -7.86 30.79
N SER A 216 -27.10 -8.73 29.86
CA SER A 216 -27.17 -10.19 30.05
C SER A 216 -26.22 -10.71 31.13
N TYR A 217 -25.03 -10.15 31.30
CA TYR A 217 -24.15 -10.59 32.39
C TYR A 217 -24.68 -10.16 33.76
N LEU A 218 -25.36 -9.01 33.86
CA LEU A 218 -25.91 -8.52 35.12
C LEU A 218 -27.10 -9.36 35.57
N SER A 219 -27.96 -9.79 34.64
CA SER A 219 -29.10 -10.66 34.96
C SER A 219 -28.68 -12.02 35.50
N ASP A 220 -27.55 -12.56 35.04
CA ASP A 220 -27.05 -13.87 35.48
C ASP A 220 -26.55 -13.87 36.93
N TYR A 221 -26.26 -12.69 37.52
CA TYR A 221 -25.87 -12.57 38.94
C TYR A 221 -27.05 -12.31 39.89
N GLU A 222 -28.20 -11.87 39.37
CA GLU A 222 -29.38 -11.60 40.21
C GLU A 222 -30.24 -12.84 40.47
N ASP A 223 -30.00 -13.95 39.76
CA ASP A 223 -30.74 -15.22 39.93
C ASP A 223 -30.12 -16.18 40.98
N GLU A 224 -28.97 -15.85 41.59
CA GLU A 224 -28.40 -16.54 42.75
C GLU A 224 -28.76 -15.83 44.08
N ALA A 225 -30.06 -15.66 44.37
CA ALA A 225 -30.50 -15.32 45.73
C ALA A 225 -30.67 -16.61 46.57
N PRO A 226 -30.01 -16.76 47.73
CA PRO A 226 -30.18 -17.94 48.57
C PRO A 226 -31.63 -18.04 49.07
N GLN A 227 -32.28 -19.18 48.82
CA GLN A 227 -33.57 -19.51 49.45
C GLN A 227 -33.39 -19.53 50.97
N GLU A 228 -34.06 -18.60 51.68
CA GLU A 228 -34.24 -18.67 53.12
C GLU A 228 -34.85 -20.02 53.48
N VAL A 229 -34.08 -20.85 54.17
CA VAL A 229 -34.60 -22.04 54.85
C VAL A 229 -35.51 -21.57 55.99
N ALA A 230 -36.80 -21.52 55.70
CA ALA A 230 -37.85 -21.35 56.69
C ALA A 230 -37.79 -22.54 57.66
N ALA A 231 -37.13 -22.34 58.81
CA ALA A 231 -37.22 -23.23 59.94
C ALA A 231 -38.63 -23.10 60.55
N ALA A 232 -39.47 -24.11 60.31
CA ALA A 232 -40.71 -24.30 61.04
C ALA A 232 -40.66 -25.66 61.75
N THR A 233 -40.41 -25.55 63.07
CA THR A 233 -40.90 -26.35 64.21
C THR A 233 -41.00 -27.86 64.09
#